data_AF-T1BNE3-F1
#
_entry.id   AF-T1BNE3-F1
#
_cell.length_a   1.000
_cell.length_b   1.000
_cell.length_c   1.000
_cell.angle_alpha   90.00
_cell.angle_beta   90.00
_cell.angle_gamma   90.00
#
_symmetry.space_group_name_H-M   'P 1'
#
loop_
_entity.id
_entity.type
_entity.pdbx_description
1 polymer ?
#
loop_
_entity_poly.entity_id
_entity_poly.type
_entity_poly.pdbx_seq_one_letter_code
_entity_poly.pdbx_strand_id
1 'polypeptide(L)'
;DVAVIQSLYQKEAVKDFVTEYGQVIVDECHHISAFTFEQVMRQVKAKYIVGLTATPTRKDGHHPIIYMQCGPVRFSMSAKAMAEMNPFEHRVVPRHTDFQMPPDPAVVTIQDVYGALSNDALRNAMIAADIVRAIESGRSPLLLTGRIEH
;
A
#
# COMPACT_ATOMS: atom_id res chain seq x y z
N ASP A 1 17.96 -9.13 -15.45
CA ASP A 1 17.88 -9.63 -14.07
C ASP A 1 16.64 -9.12 -13.37
N VAL A 2 16.26 -9.76 -12.26
CA VAL A 2 15.16 -9.33 -11.37
C VAL A 2 15.71 -9.23 -9.95
N ALA A 3 15.45 -8.12 -9.27
CA ALA A 3 15.91 -7.88 -7.92
C ALA A 3 14.88 -7.07 -7.13
N VAL A 4 14.80 -7.33 -5.83
CA VAL A 4 14.17 -6.41 -4.89
C VAL A 4 15.19 -5.35 -4.51
N ILE A 5 14.79 -4.09 -4.43
CA ILE A 5 15.74 -2.98 -4.26
C ILE A 5 16.53 -3.08 -2.94
N GLN A 6 15.93 -3.67 -1.89
CA GLN A 6 16.63 -3.94 -0.63
C GLN A 6 17.83 -4.87 -0.83
N SER A 7 17.80 -5.76 -1.83
CA SER A 7 18.92 -6.63 -2.16
C SER A 7 20.03 -5.93 -2.94
N LEU A 8 19.74 -4.75 -3.51
CA LEU A 8 20.67 -3.92 -4.26
C LEU A 8 21.46 -2.97 -3.34
N TYR A 9 20.95 -2.72 -2.13
CA TYR A 9 21.56 -1.89 -1.12
C TYR A 9 22.07 -2.76 0.04
N GLN A 10 23.38 -2.93 0.18
CA GLN A 10 24.00 -3.74 1.23
C GLN A 10 25.18 -3.00 1.86
N LYS A 11 25.28 -3.03 3.20
CA LYS A 11 26.37 -2.38 3.96
C LYS A 11 26.60 -0.92 3.54
N GLU A 12 25.50 -0.18 3.40
CA GLU A 12 25.50 1.25 3.00
C GLU A 12 26.00 1.53 1.57
N ALA A 13 26.20 0.50 0.75
CA ALA A 13 26.62 0.61 -0.63
C ALA A 13 25.59 -0.01 -1.60
N VAL A 14 25.50 0.56 -2.79
CA VAL A 14 24.74 -0.01 -3.91
C VAL A 14 25.66 -0.95 -4.69
N LYS A 15 25.15 -2.08 -5.16
CA LYS A 15 25.94 -3.02 -5.96
C LYS A 15 26.28 -2.44 -7.33
N ASP A 16 27.56 -2.47 -7.71
CA ASP A 16 28.07 -1.81 -8.93
C ASP A 16 27.37 -2.22 -10.24
N PHE A 17 26.89 -3.47 -10.31
CA PHE A 17 26.23 -4.00 -11.50
C PHE A 17 24.95 -3.22 -11.88
N VAL A 18 24.36 -2.44 -10.97
CA VAL A 18 23.20 -1.58 -11.31
C VAL A 18 23.54 -0.55 -12.38
N THR A 19 24.82 -0.23 -12.56
CA THR A 19 25.32 0.73 -13.56
C THR A 19 25.40 0.12 -14.96
N GLU A 20 25.28 -1.20 -15.10
CA GLU A 20 25.53 -1.93 -16.35
C GLU A 20 24.28 -2.07 -17.22
N TYR A 21 23.09 -1.76 -16.69
CA TYR A 21 21.83 -1.89 -17.43
C TYR A 21 21.55 -0.69 -18.32
N GLY A 22 21.19 -0.96 -19.58
CA GLY A 22 20.70 0.06 -20.51
C GLY A 22 19.23 0.44 -20.31
N GLN A 23 18.45 -0.44 -19.65
CA GLN A 23 17.05 -0.23 -19.31
C GLN A 23 16.75 -0.72 -17.89
N VAL A 24 15.98 0.06 -17.12
CA VAL A 24 15.49 -0.30 -15.80
C VAL A 24 13.97 -0.08 -15.74
N ILE A 25 13.25 -1.07 -15.24
CA ILE A 25 11.81 -0.98 -14.97
C ILE A 25 11.63 -1.11 -13.46
N VAL A 26 11.03 -0.10 -12.85
CA VAL A 26 10.74 -0.06 -11.41
C VAL A 26 9.25 -0.30 -11.22
N ASP A 27 8.92 -1.46 -10.68
CA ASP A 27 7.57 -1.75 -10.21
C ASP A 27 7.31 -1.10 -8.85
N GLU A 28 6.05 -0.74 -8.58
CA GLU A 28 5.65 0.07 -7.43
C GLU A 28 6.56 1.29 -7.18
N CYS A 29 6.83 2.04 -8.26
CA CYS A 29 7.80 3.13 -8.29
C CYS A 29 7.46 4.28 -7.32
N HIS A 30 6.26 4.28 -6.72
CA HIS A 30 5.92 5.19 -5.64
C HIS A 30 6.81 5.04 -4.40
N HIS A 31 7.54 3.93 -4.25
CA HIS A 31 8.53 3.75 -3.21
C HIS A 31 9.88 4.43 -3.47
N ILE A 32 10.15 4.91 -4.70
CA ILE A 32 11.45 5.52 -5.07
C ILE A 32 11.81 6.72 -4.17
N SER A 33 10.82 7.45 -3.67
CA SER A 33 11.06 8.59 -2.79
C SER A 33 11.53 8.20 -1.39
N ALA A 34 11.60 6.91 -1.05
CA ALA A 34 12.28 6.44 0.15
C ALA A 34 13.80 6.59 -0.01
N PHE A 35 14.49 7.01 1.05
CA PHE A 35 15.92 7.33 1.02
C PHE A 35 16.79 6.23 0.38
N THR A 36 16.64 4.98 0.82
CA THR A 36 17.41 3.85 0.28
C THR A 36 17.17 3.63 -1.21
N PHE A 37 15.92 3.80 -1.66
CA PHE A 37 15.55 3.57 -3.06
C PHE A 37 16.14 4.67 -3.94
N GLU A 38 16.09 5.91 -3.46
CA GLU A 38 16.71 7.06 -4.12
C GLU A 38 18.22 6.85 -4.30
N GLN A 39 18.92 6.30 -3.31
CA GLN A 39 20.36 6.00 -3.41
C GLN A 39 20.67 4.99 -4.54
N VAL A 40 19.85 3.95 -4.70
CA VAL A 40 20.01 2.99 -5.79
C VAL A 40 19.76 3.67 -7.13
N MET A 41 18.65 4.41 -7.26
CA MET A 41 18.28 5.07 -8.51
C MET A 41 19.31 6.10 -8.97
N ARG A 42 19.97 6.81 -8.04
CA ARG A 42 21.07 7.74 -8.36
C ARG A 42 22.28 7.08 -9.03
N GLN A 43 22.49 5.78 -8.81
CA GLN A 43 23.61 5.04 -9.41
C GLN A 43 23.25 4.39 -10.75
N VAL A 44 21.97 4.24 -11.04
CA VAL A 44 21.51 3.68 -12.31
C VAL A 44 21.92 4.60 -13.47
N LYS A 45 22.63 4.04 -14.46
CA LYS A 45 23.07 4.76 -15.68
C LYS A 45 22.24 4.41 -16.91
N ALA A 46 21.12 3.75 -16.71
CA ALA A 46 20.25 3.30 -17.79
C ALA A 46 19.74 4.47 -18.63
N LYS A 47 19.77 4.30 -19.96
CA LYS A 47 19.20 5.27 -20.90
C LYS A 47 17.67 5.30 -20.80
N TYR A 48 17.06 4.17 -20.45
CA TYR A 48 15.61 4.03 -20.37
C TYR A 48 15.21 3.62 -18.95
N ILE A 49 14.47 4.49 -18.27
CA ILE A 49 13.90 4.22 -16.95
C ILE A 49 12.38 4.30 -17.06
N VAL A 50 11.68 3.26 -16.62
CA VAL A 50 10.21 3.20 -16.62
C VAL A 50 9.75 2.90 -15.21
N GLY A 51 8.89 3.76 -14.65
CA GLY A 51 8.22 3.51 -13.38
C GLY A 51 6.78 3.06 -13.59
N LEU A 52 6.37 2.01 -12.89
CA LEU A 52 5.00 1.51 -12.85
C LEU A 52 4.44 1.73 -11.44
N THR A 53 3.26 2.34 -11.32
CA THR A 53 2.60 2.50 -10.03
C THR A 53 1.10 2.74 -10.21
N ALA A 54 0.30 2.19 -9.30
CA ALA A 54 -1.12 2.53 -9.18
C ALA A 54 -1.36 3.83 -8.39
N THR A 55 -0.35 4.31 -7.67
CA THR A 55 -0.44 5.41 -6.69
C THR A 55 0.68 6.44 -6.92
N PRO A 56 0.62 7.21 -8.03
CA PRO A 56 1.66 8.18 -8.35
C PRO A 56 1.73 9.35 -7.35
N THR A 57 0.68 9.58 -6.57
CA THR A 57 0.62 10.64 -5.55
C THR A 57 0.80 10.06 -4.15
N ARG A 58 1.77 10.61 -3.39
CA ARG A 58 2.02 10.26 -1.99
C ARG A 58 1.48 11.33 -1.05
N LYS A 59 0.99 10.89 0.12
CA LYS A 59 0.48 11.77 1.20
C LYS A 59 1.55 12.66 1.83
N ASP A 60 2.82 12.23 1.78
CA ASP A 60 3.97 13.01 2.29
C ASP A 60 4.45 14.10 1.31
N GLY A 61 3.86 14.19 0.12
CA GLY A 61 4.24 15.19 -0.89
C GLY A 61 5.53 14.90 -1.64
N HIS A 62 6.23 13.79 -1.38
CA HIS A 62 7.53 13.48 -2.00
C HIS A 62 7.43 12.81 -3.38
N HIS A 63 6.22 12.69 -3.93
CA HIS A 63 5.99 12.14 -5.25
C HIS A 63 6.74 12.84 -6.42
N PRO A 64 7.14 14.13 -6.35
CA PRO A 64 7.96 14.73 -7.41
C PRO A 64 9.28 14.00 -7.68
N ILE A 65 9.84 13.31 -6.68
CA ILE A 65 11.06 12.50 -6.84
C ILE A 65 10.85 11.38 -7.86
N ILE A 66 9.64 10.81 -7.91
CA ILE A 66 9.29 9.76 -8.89
C ILE A 66 9.44 10.32 -10.31
N TYR A 67 8.95 11.54 -10.56
CA TYR A 67 9.05 12.17 -11.87
C TYR A 67 10.47 12.60 -12.22
N MET A 68 11.28 12.98 -11.23
CA MET A 68 12.70 13.27 -11.44
C MET A 68 13.47 12.03 -11.88
N GLN A 69 13.17 10.85 -11.31
CA GLN A 69 13.89 9.61 -11.59
C GLN A 69 13.34 8.84 -12.79
N CYS A 70 12.01 8.80 -12.97
CA CYS A 70 11.33 8.02 -14.00
C CYS A 70 10.83 8.86 -15.19
N GLY A 71 10.87 10.19 -15.08
CA GLY A 71 10.29 11.09 -16.06
C GLY A 71 8.77 11.30 -15.89
N PRO A 72 8.14 12.02 -16.84
CA PRO A 72 6.72 12.35 -16.76
C PRO A 72 5.83 11.13 -16.97
N VAL A 73 4.60 11.20 -16.46
CA VAL A 73 3.56 10.19 -16.71
C VAL A 73 3.31 10.07 -18.22
N ARG A 74 3.51 8.87 -18.77
CA ARG A 74 3.26 8.58 -20.20
C ARG A 74 1.89 8.01 -20.47
N PHE A 75 1.32 7.34 -19.48
CA PHE A 75 -0.01 6.73 -19.53
C PHE A 75 -0.57 6.69 -18.11
N SER A 76 -1.86 6.96 -17.97
CA SER A 76 -2.59 6.77 -16.71
C SER A 76 -4.00 6.27 -17.02
N MET A 77 -4.50 5.40 -16.15
CA MET A 77 -5.87 4.91 -16.21
C MET A 77 -6.49 5.03 -14.82
N SER A 78 -7.73 5.50 -14.75
CA SER A 78 -8.41 5.64 -13.46
C SER A 78 -8.78 4.26 -12.89
N ALA A 79 -8.86 4.16 -11.57
CA ALA A 79 -9.33 2.94 -10.91
C ALA A 79 -10.74 2.54 -11.39
N LYS A 80 -11.59 3.52 -11.71
CA LYS A 80 -12.92 3.29 -12.28
C LYS A 80 -12.83 2.63 -13.66
N ALA A 81 -12.02 3.18 -14.56
CA ALA A 81 -11.83 2.60 -15.89
C ALA A 81 -11.21 1.20 -15.83
N MET A 82 -10.28 0.96 -14.89
CA MET A 82 -9.75 -0.38 -14.62
C MET A 82 -10.83 -1.34 -14.14
N ALA A 83 -11.71 -0.90 -13.23
CA ALA A 83 -12.79 -1.71 -12.69
C ALA A 83 -13.84 -2.06 -13.76
N GLU A 84 -14.15 -1.15 -14.68
CA GLU A 84 -15.07 -1.39 -15.80
C GLU A 84 -14.52 -2.42 -16.80
N MET A 85 -13.19 -2.55 -16.92
CA MET A 85 -12.53 -3.58 -17.73
C MET A 85 -12.37 -4.92 -17.01
N ASN A 86 -12.59 -4.95 -15.69
CA ASN A 86 -12.37 -6.13 -14.88
C ASN A 86 -13.64 -7.00 -14.84
N PRO A 87 -13.56 -8.33 -15.08
CA PRO A 87 -14.72 -9.21 -14.98
C PRO A 87 -15.29 -9.37 -13.56
N PHE A 88 -14.60 -8.88 -12.53
CA PHE A 88 -15.05 -9.00 -11.14
C PHE A 88 -16.01 -7.87 -10.71
N GLU A 89 -17.13 -8.27 -10.10
CA GLU A 89 -18.04 -7.34 -9.44
C GLU A 89 -17.47 -6.89 -8.08
N HIS A 90 -17.34 -5.58 -7.89
CA HIS A 90 -16.93 -5.00 -6.61
C HIS A 90 -18.15 -4.61 -5.78
N ARG A 91 -18.37 -5.28 -4.64
CA ARG A 91 -19.48 -4.98 -3.71
C ARG A 91 -18.97 -4.42 -2.38
N VAL A 92 -19.57 -3.33 -1.93
CA VAL A 92 -19.38 -2.80 -0.57
C VAL A 92 -20.61 -3.14 0.25
N VAL A 93 -20.42 -3.88 1.33
CA VAL A 93 -21.50 -4.25 2.26
C VAL A 93 -21.19 -3.67 3.64
N PRO A 94 -21.78 -2.51 3.99
CA PRO A 94 -21.59 -1.91 5.31
C PRO A 94 -22.10 -2.83 6.43
N ARG A 95 -21.34 -2.91 7.52
CA ARG A 95 -21.74 -3.57 8.77
C ARG A 95 -21.79 -2.52 9.87
N HIS A 96 -23.01 -2.14 10.24
CA HIS A 96 -23.22 -1.23 11.36
C HIS A 96 -23.10 -2.00 12.68
N THR A 97 -22.47 -1.37 13.67
CA THR A 97 -22.25 -1.92 15.00
C THR A 97 -22.91 -1.01 16.02
N ASP A 98 -23.35 -1.56 17.15
CA ASP A 98 -23.89 -0.77 18.26
C ASP A 98 -22.79 -0.18 19.15
N PHE A 99 -21.53 -0.23 18.72
CA PHE A 99 -20.39 0.37 19.42
C PHE A 99 -20.66 1.84 19.73
N GLN A 100 -20.53 2.20 21.01
CA GLN A 100 -20.63 3.55 21.50
C GLN A 100 -19.46 3.84 22.43
N MET A 101 -18.84 5.00 22.27
CA MET A 101 -17.91 5.50 23.28
C MET A 101 -18.67 6.32 24.32
N PRO A 102 -18.25 6.28 25.60
CA PRO A 102 -18.75 7.22 26.58
C PRO A 102 -18.55 8.66 26.06
N PRO A 103 -19.58 9.52 26.13
CA PRO A 103 -19.45 10.91 25.71
C PRO A 103 -18.60 11.66 26.75
N ASP A 104 -17.28 11.63 26.61
CA ASP A 104 -16.40 12.55 27.33
C ASP A 104 -16.10 13.77 26.43
N PRO A 105 -16.51 14.99 26.82
CA PRO A 105 -16.30 16.20 26.03
C PRO A 105 -14.82 16.63 25.92
N ALA A 106 -13.93 16.11 26.76
CA ALA A 106 -12.56 16.59 26.85
C ALA A 106 -11.56 15.53 26.33
N VAL A 107 -11.37 15.55 24.99
CA VAL A 107 -10.23 14.97 24.27
C VAL A 107 -10.23 13.43 24.17
N VAL A 108 -11.20 12.88 23.43
CA VAL A 108 -11.05 11.54 22.83
C VAL A 108 -10.15 11.65 21.60
N THR A 109 -8.97 11.02 21.63
CA THR A 109 -8.11 10.93 20.44
C THR A 109 -8.56 9.78 19.54
N ILE A 110 -8.18 9.83 18.25
CA ILE A 110 -8.44 8.72 17.33
C ILE A 110 -7.81 7.39 17.80
N GLN A 111 -6.73 7.45 18.58
CA GLN A 111 -6.08 6.25 19.14
C GLN A 111 -6.91 5.60 20.24
N ASP A 112 -7.64 6.40 21.02
CA ASP A 112 -8.56 5.91 22.04
C ASP A 112 -9.76 5.23 21.38
N VAL A 113 -10.29 5.82 20.30
CA VAL A 113 -11.35 5.22 19.48
C VAL A 113 -10.90 3.86 18.93
N TYR A 114 -9.72 3.79 18.32
CA TYR A 114 -9.20 2.51 17.79
C TYR A 114 -8.94 1.48 18.88
N GLY A 115 -8.45 1.90 20.04
CA GLY A 115 -8.27 1.00 21.19
C GLY A 115 -9.60 0.44 21.70
N ALA A 116 -10.61 1.29 21.85
CA ALA A 116 -11.95 0.87 22.27
C ALA A 116 -12.61 -0.06 21.23
N LEU A 117 -12.52 0.25 19.93
CA LEU A 117 -13.05 -0.60 18.85
C LEU A 117 -12.38 -1.97 18.77
N SER A 118 -11.09 -2.06 19.09
CA SER A 118 -10.34 -3.33 19.09
C SER A 118 -10.78 -4.22 20.25
N ASN A 119 -11.21 -3.63 21.36
CA ASN A 119 -11.65 -4.33 22.57
C ASN A 119 -13.18 -4.56 22.63
N ASP A 120 -13.93 -4.13 21.62
CA ASP A 120 -15.37 -4.39 21.55
C ASP A 120 -15.62 -5.87 21.19
N ALA A 121 -15.96 -6.66 22.21
CA ALA A 121 -16.22 -8.09 22.07
C ALA A 121 -17.42 -8.40 21.16
N LEU A 122 -18.47 -7.57 21.18
CA LEU A 122 -19.66 -7.79 20.34
C LEU A 122 -19.32 -7.56 18.87
N ARG A 123 -18.64 -6.46 18.57
CA ARG A 123 -18.14 -6.16 17.22
C ARG A 123 -17.18 -7.26 16.73
N ASN A 124 -16.25 -7.71 17.56
CA ASN A 124 -15.30 -8.75 17.18
C ASN A 124 -15.99 -10.09 16.93
N ALA A 125 -17.00 -10.44 17.73
CA ALA A 125 -17.83 -11.62 17.48
C ALA A 125 -18.59 -11.52 16.14
N MET A 126 -19.10 -10.34 15.78
CA MET A 126 -19.73 -10.12 14.47
C MET A 126 -18.75 -10.34 13.30
N ILE A 127 -17.53 -9.79 13.41
CA ILE A 127 -16.47 -9.96 12.40
C ILE A 127 -16.09 -11.44 12.27
N ALA A 128 -15.86 -12.13 13.40
CA ALA A 128 -15.53 -13.55 13.41
C ALA A 128 -16.63 -14.39 12.77
N ALA A 129 -17.91 -14.10 13.07
CA ALA A 129 -19.03 -14.79 12.47
C ALA A 129 -19.14 -14.55 10.95
N ASP A 130 -18.86 -13.34 10.47
CA ASP A 130 -18.79 -13.04 9.03
C ASP A 130 -17.66 -13.82 8.34
N ILE A 131 -16.49 -13.96 8.98
CA ILE A 131 -15.36 -14.75 8.46
C ILE A 131 -15.70 -16.23 8.40
N VAL A 132 -16.26 -16.79 9.48
CA VAL A 132 -16.68 -18.21 9.53
C VAL A 132 -17.67 -18.50 8.41
N ARG A 133 -18.71 -17.67 8.24
CA ARG A 133 -19.67 -17.81 7.13
C ARG A 133 -19.00 -17.75 5.76
N ALA A 134 -18.01 -16.88 5.57
CA ALA A 134 -17.28 -16.79 4.31
C ALA A 134 -16.51 -18.10 4.03
N ILE A 135 -15.82 -18.64 5.03
CA ILE A 135 -15.07 -19.91 4.93
C ILE A 135 -16.01 -21.08 4.66
N GLU A 136 -17.12 -21.20 5.41
CA GLU A 136 -18.13 -22.24 5.22
C GLU A 136 -18.76 -22.19 3.83
N SER A 137 -18.83 -21.00 3.22
CA SER A 137 -19.26 -20.82 1.82
C SER A 137 -18.16 -21.11 0.78
N GLY A 138 -17.02 -21.66 1.19
CA GLY A 138 -15.90 -22.01 0.32
C GLY A 138 -15.07 -20.81 -0.16
N ARG A 139 -15.14 -19.66 0.53
CA ARG A 139 -14.38 -18.45 0.18
C ARG A 139 -13.10 -18.33 1.02
N SER A 140 -12.16 -17.51 0.54
CA SER A 140 -10.90 -17.20 1.24
C SER A 140 -10.89 -15.74 1.69
N PRO A 141 -11.42 -15.41 2.88
CA PRO A 141 -11.48 -14.02 3.37
C PRO A 141 -10.09 -13.50 3.74
N LEU A 142 -9.86 -12.21 3.49
CA LEU A 142 -8.72 -11.46 4.02
C LEU A 142 -9.23 -10.47 5.07
N LEU A 143 -8.76 -10.61 6.31
CA LEU A 143 -9.05 -9.66 7.38
C LEU A 143 -7.89 -8.65 7.50
N LEU A 144 -8.23 -7.35 7.45
CA LEU A 144 -7.27 -6.28 7.64
C LEU A 144 -7.50 -5.64 9.01
N THR A 145 -6.46 -5.62 9.84
CA THR A 145 -6.46 -4.98 11.17
C THR A 145 -5.40 -3.89 11.24
N GLY A 146 -5.68 -2.86 12.06
CA GLY A 146 -4.76 -1.75 12.30
C GLY A 146 -3.80 -1.96 13.48
N ARG A 147 -3.99 -3.01 14.28
CA ARG A 147 -3.18 -3.33 15.48
C ARG A 147 -2.87 -4.82 15.53
N ILE A 148 -1.68 -5.16 16.04
CA ILE A 148 -1.22 -6.55 16.19
C ILE A 148 -2.05 -7.31 17.22
N GLU A 149 -2.50 -6.63 18.28
CA GLU A 149 -3.26 -7.22 19.39
C GLU A 149 -4.72 -7.54 19.04
N HIS A 150 -5.25 -7.00 17.93
CA HIS A 150 -6.64 -7.16 17.50
C HIS A 150 -6.82 -8.36 16.58
#